data_AF-A0A9X5MPZ6-F1
#
_entry.id   AF-A0A9X5MPZ6-F1
#
_cell.length_a   1.000
_cell.length_b   1.000
_cell.length_c   1.000
_cell.angle_alpha   90.00
_cell.angle_beta   90.00
_cell.angle_gamma   90.00
#
_symmetry.space_group_name_H-M   'P 1'
#
loop_
_entity.id
_entity.type
_entity.pdbx_description
1 polymer ?
#
loop_
_entity_poly.entity_id
_entity_poly.type
_entity_poly.pdbx_seq_one_letter_code
_entity_poly.pdbx_strand_id
1 'polypeptide(L)'
;MAKPKNHKATPFLGTKLFVQTGLGEEVSITAVTLSPATLTIEGSKLKADDMIVLSGLGELNGRFPVASVEGDKVTLCDEVDWSDKTLPTDFAEAKAQRIQWSNNFCAVKSFSKDGSTTEQIDVTTICSDGKEYESGDTEYGSIKLTFFLQYSSSAVQRLLRKYENSKEKFAVKMVLTRDEGAMFYFGSIETGMNIEGSVGQMMDSGVSIKLSGRDYLNVPLASV
;
A
#
# COMPACT_ATOMS: atom_id res chain seq x y z
N MET A 1 24.36 33.68 5.46
CA MET A 1 24.37 32.59 4.45
C MET A 1 22.93 32.33 4.04
N ALA A 2 22.59 32.67 2.80
CA ALA A 2 21.23 32.56 2.27
C ALA A 2 20.82 31.09 2.12
N LYS A 3 19.67 30.71 2.68
CA LYS A 3 19.02 29.42 2.39
C LYS A 3 18.74 29.36 0.88
N PRO A 4 19.19 28.33 0.15
CA PRO A 4 18.81 28.19 -1.25
C PRO A 4 17.29 27.99 -1.35
N LYS A 5 16.64 28.84 -2.14
CA LYS A 5 15.23 28.70 -2.55
C LYS A 5 15.12 27.58 -3.59
N ASN A 6 14.04 26.79 -3.45
CA ASN A 6 13.45 25.89 -4.45
C ASN A 6 14.18 24.57 -4.79
N HIS A 7 13.92 23.54 -3.98
CA HIS A 7 13.71 22.20 -4.53
C HIS A 7 12.23 21.84 -4.33
N LYS A 8 11.42 21.97 -5.39
CA LYS A 8 10.03 21.46 -5.45
C LYS A 8 9.99 19.92 -5.57
N ALA A 9 10.94 19.22 -4.98
CA ALA A 9 10.98 17.76 -4.93
C ALA A 9 10.69 17.31 -3.50
N THR A 10 9.88 16.28 -3.35
CA THR A 10 9.49 15.69 -2.07
C THR A 10 10.71 15.09 -1.38
N PRO A 11 11.15 15.62 -0.22
CA PRO A 11 12.31 15.06 0.46
C PRO A 11 11.97 13.70 1.07
N PHE A 12 12.89 12.74 0.91
CA PHE A 12 12.81 11.45 1.61
C PHE A 12 12.98 11.62 3.13
N LEU A 13 13.79 12.60 3.55
CA LEU A 13 13.96 12.93 4.96
C LEU A 13 12.66 13.50 5.52
N GLY A 14 12.06 12.78 6.46
CA GLY A 14 10.77 13.11 7.09
C GLY A 14 9.60 12.25 6.61
N THR A 15 9.80 11.44 5.58
CA THR A 15 8.83 10.43 5.15
C THR A 15 8.63 9.43 6.28
N LYS A 16 7.37 9.05 6.52
CA LYS A 16 7.02 8.09 7.58
C LYS A 16 6.67 6.75 6.95
N LEU A 17 7.21 5.67 7.48
CA LEU A 17 6.94 4.31 7.01
C LEU A 17 6.26 3.52 8.12
N PHE A 18 5.17 2.86 7.78
CA PHE A 18 4.37 2.06 8.69
C PHE A 18 4.18 0.66 8.10
N VAL A 19 4.20 -0.35 8.96
CA VAL A 19 3.98 -1.75 8.59
C VAL A 19 2.72 -2.23 9.29
N GLN A 20 1.93 -3.06 8.62
CA GLN A 20 0.77 -3.68 9.22
C GLN A 20 1.15 -4.46 10.48
N THR A 21 0.35 -4.35 11.53
CA THR A 21 0.48 -5.13 12.77
C THR A 21 -0.66 -6.14 12.95
N GLY A 22 -1.82 -5.83 12.38
CA GLY A 22 -3.02 -6.65 12.50
C GLY A 22 -4.21 -6.04 11.75
N LEU A 23 -5.38 -6.62 11.98
CA LEU A 23 -6.68 -6.13 11.50
C LEU A 23 -7.51 -5.71 12.71
N GLY A 24 -8.25 -4.62 12.56
CA GLY A 24 -9.17 -4.10 13.56
C GLY A 24 -10.51 -4.85 13.56
N GLU A 25 -11.46 -4.31 14.32
CA GLU A 25 -12.82 -4.85 14.41
C GLU A 25 -13.50 -4.87 13.04
N GLU A 26 -14.30 -5.92 12.82
CA GLU A 26 -15.17 -6.04 11.65
C GLU A 26 -16.35 -5.09 11.79
N VAL A 27 -16.57 -4.26 10.78
CA VAL A 27 -17.73 -3.37 10.70
C VAL A 27 -18.55 -3.75 9.47
N SER A 28 -19.86 -3.90 9.64
CA SER A 28 -20.78 -4.24 8.55
C SER A 28 -20.94 -3.08 7.57
N ILE A 29 -20.98 -3.40 6.28
CA ILE A 29 -21.22 -2.45 5.20
C ILE A 29 -22.69 -2.56 4.81
N THR A 30 -23.41 -1.44 4.81
CA THR A 30 -24.86 -1.42 4.54
C THR A 30 -25.20 -1.00 3.13
N ALA A 31 -24.31 -0.24 2.47
CA ALA A 31 -24.48 0.15 1.08
C ALA A 31 -23.13 0.40 0.41
N VAL A 32 -23.08 0.18 -0.91
CA VAL A 32 -21.91 0.42 -1.76
C VAL A 32 -22.36 1.17 -3.01
N THR A 33 -21.54 2.13 -3.45
CA THR A 33 -21.71 2.87 -4.70
C THR A 33 -20.45 2.70 -5.56
N LEU A 34 -20.63 2.59 -6.87
CA LEU A 34 -19.54 2.27 -7.80
C LEU A 34 -18.79 3.50 -8.34
N SER A 35 -19.45 4.66 -8.44
CA SER A 35 -18.83 5.88 -8.96
C SER A 35 -19.44 7.14 -8.32
N PRO A 36 -18.69 7.86 -7.45
CA PRO A 36 -17.40 7.47 -6.87
C PRO A 36 -17.53 6.21 -6.00
N ALA A 37 -16.43 5.48 -5.80
CA ALA A 37 -16.40 4.29 -4.95
C ALA A 37 -16.61 4.68 -3.48
N THR A 38 -17.87 4.70 -3.02
CA THR A 38 -18.21 5.01 -1.62
C THR A 38 -18.93 3.85 -0.93
N LEU A 39 -18.65 3.70 0.36
CA LEU A 39 -19.21 2.68 1.24
C LEU A 39 -19.99 3.38 2.36
N THR A 40 -21.14 2.84 2.73
CA THR A 40 -21.87 3.26 3.93
C THR A 40 -21.61 2.25 5.04
N ILE A 41 -21.03 2.73 6.14
CA ILE A 41 -20.62 1.97 7.30
C ILE A 41 -21.12 2.71 8.55
N GLU A 42 -22.18 2.21 9.17
CA GLU A 42 -22.76 2.82 10.36
C GLU A 42 -21.77 2.77 11.55
N GLY A 43 -21.53 3.92 12.19
CA GLY A 43 -20.67 4.00 13.37
C GLY A 43 -19.18 3.80 13.05
N SER A 44 -18.76 4.05 11.81
CA SER A 44 -17.38 3.84 11.40
C SER A 44 -16.42 4.72 12.23
N LYS A 45 -15.36 4.11 12.79
CA LYS A 45 -14.23 4.82 13.44
C LYS A 45 -13.05 5.04 12.48
N LEU A 46 -13.33 4.96 11.17
CA LEU A 46 -12.35 5.08 10.11
C LEU A 46 -11.94 6.55 9.95
N LYS A 47 -10.71 6.78 9.52
CA LYS A 47 -10.20 8.12 9.22
C LYS A 47 -9.65 8.15 7.79
N ALA A 48 -9.55 9.35 7.23
CA ALA A 48 -8.78 9.57 6.02
C ALA A 48 -7.35 9.01 6.18
N ASP A 49 -6.80 8.48 5.08
CA ASP A 49 -5.54 7.74 5.01
C ASP A 49 -5.48 6.41 5.77
N ASP A 50 -6.60 5.89 6.30
CA ASP A 50 -6.64 4.50 6.71
C ASP A 50 -6.76 3.58 5.49
N MET A 51 -6.30 2.34 5.64
CA MET A 51 -6.55 1.30 4.64
C MET A 51 -7.54 0.30 5.24
N ILE A 52 -8.53 -0.08 4.45
CA ILE A 52 -9.56 -1.04 4.84
C ILE A 52 -9.43 -2.30 3.99
N VAL A 53 -9.73 -3.44 4.61
CA VAL A 53 -9.91 -4.73 3.95
C VAL A 53 -11.40 -4.96 3.81
N LEU A 54 -11.86 -5.13 2.58
CA LEU A 54 -13.23 -5.46 2.23
C LEU A 54 -13.34 -6.97 2.02
N SER A 55 -14.35 -7.56 2.65
CA SER A 55 -14.70 -8.97 2.53
C SER A 55 -16.22 -9.11 2.38
N GLY A 56 -16.68 -10.19 1.74
CA GLY A 56 -18.12 -10.45 1.53
C GLY A 56 -18.80 -9.65 0.42
N LEU A 57 -18.05 -8.90 -0.40
CA LEU A 57 -18.54 -8.11 -1.54
C LEU A 57 -18.19 -8.69 -2.92
N GLY A 58 -17.84 -9.98 -2.98
CA GLY A 58 -17.46 -10.66 -4.23
C GLY A 58 -16.28 -10.00 -4.95
N GLU A 59 -16.51 -9.50 -6.16
CA GLU A 59 -15.50 -8.86 -7.04
C GLU A 59 -14.96 -7.53 -6.48
N LEU A 60 -15.65 -6.94 -5.50
CA LEU A 60 -15.23 -5.71 -4.81
C LEU A 60 -14.39 -6.01 -3.57
N ASN A 61 -14.14 -7.28 -3.24
CA ASN A 61 -13.23 -7.65 -2.17
C ASN A 61 -11.79 -7.20 -2.48
N GLY A 62 -11.10 -6.69 -1.47
CA GLY A 62 -9.77 -6.15 -1.68
C GLY A 62 -9.29 -5.29 -0.51
N ARG A 63 -8.17 -4.61 -0.73
CA ARG A 63 -7.62 -3.65 0.24
C ARG A 63 -7.60 -2.29 -0.42
N PHE A 64 -8.29 -1.33 0.17
CA PHE A 64 -8.45 -0.01 -0.44
C PHE A 64 -8.13 1.09 0.57
N PRO A 65 -7.40 2.14 0.17
CA PRO A 65 -7.22 3.31 1.01
C PRO A 65 -8.48 4.19 1.02
N VAL A 66 -8.73 4.79 2.18
CA VAL A 66 -9.82 5.72 2.45
C VAL A 66 -9.35 7.15 2.15
N ALA A 67 -9.99 7.80 1.18
CA ALA A 67 -9.75 9.19 0.86
C ALA A 67 -10.38 10.13 1.89
N SER A 68 -11.65 9.91 2.22
CA SER A 68 -12.39 10.75 3.17
C SER A 68 -13.49 9.98 3.88
N VAL A 69 -13.93 10.49 5.03
CA VAL A 69 -15.04 9.96 5.81
C VAL A 69 -15.95 11.11 6.19
N GLU A 70 -17.22 11.02 5.83
CA GLU A 70 -18.27 11.98 6.17
C GLU A 70 -19.42 11.26 6.88
N GLY A 71 -19.39 11.28 8.21
CA GLY A 71 -20.32 10.51 9.04
C GLY A 71 -20.19 9.01 8.80
N ASP A 72 -21.26 8.38 8.35
CA ASP A 72 -21.29 6.95 8.01
C ASP A 72 -20.84 6.65 6.57
N LYS A 73 -20.50 7.68 5.77
CA LYS A 73 -20.03 7.50 4.40
C LYS A 73 -18.51 7.53 4.34
N VAL A 74 -17.93 6.51 3.73
CA VAL A 74 -16.50 6.34 3.51
C VAL A 74 -16.23 6.37 2.02
N THR A 75 -15.44 7.34 1.57
CA THR A 75 -15.02 7.49 0.17
C THR A 75 -13.64 6.88 0.00
N LEU A 76 -13.49 5.99 -0.99
CA LEU A 76 -12.21 5.40 -1.34
C LEU A 76 -11.39 6.34 -2.23
N CYS A 77 -10.11 6.04 -2.37
CA CYS A 77 -9.19 6.78 -3.26
C CYS A 77 -9.65 6.79 -4.72
N ASP A 78 -9.39 7.89 -5.43
CA ASP A 78 -9.78 8.08 -6.84
C ASP A 78 -9.19 7.04 -7.81
N GLU A 79 -8.06 6.40 -7.45
CA GLU A 79 -7.49 5.31 -8.24
C GLU A 79 -8.29 4.00 -8.15
N VAL A 80 -9.28 3.93 -7.27
CA VAL A 80 -10.19 2.79 -7.13
C VAL A 80 -11.32 2.93 -8.13
N ASP A 81 -11.17 2.27 -9.27
CA ASP A 81 -12.21 2.18 -10.29
C ASP A 81 -13.02 0.89 -10.13
N TRP A 82 -14.33 1.06 -9.88
CA TRP A 82 -15.32 -0.02 -9.80
C TRP A 82 -16.37 0.08 -10.92
N SER A 83 -16.17 0.94 -11.92
CA SER A 83 -17.15 1.17 -13.00
C SER A 83 -17.53 -0.10 -13.77
N ASP A 84 -16.58 -1.00 -14.00
CA ASP A 84 -16.79 -2.26 -14.71
C ASP A 84 -17.28 -3.41 -13.80
N LYS A 85 -17.46 -3.16 -12.50
CA LYS A 85 -17.78 -4.21 -11.52
C LYS A 85 -19.25 -4.27 -11.20
N THR A 86 -19.73 -5.47 -10.88
CA THR A 86 -21.12 -5.67 -10.48
C THR A 86 -21.30 -5.46 -8.97
N LEU A 87 -22.35 -4.74 -8.59
CA LEU A 87 -22.75 -4.62 -7.18
C LEU A 87 -23.32 -5.95 -6.69
N PRO A 88 -22.90 -6.45 -5.52
CA PRO A 88 -23.58 -7.57 -4.91
C PRO A 88 -25.01 -7.19 -4.53
N THR A 89 -25.94 -8.13 -4.71
CA THR A 89 -27.37 -7.97 -4.38
C THR A 89 -27.64 -8.16 -2.89
N ASP A 90 -26.72 -8.78 -2.16
CA ASP A 90 -26.79 -9.01 -0.72
C ASP A 90 -25.54 -8.45 -0.03
N PHE A 91 -25.75 -7.69 1.04
CA PHE A 91 -24.71 -7.08 1.87
C PHE A 91 -24.61 -7.76 3.25
N ALA A 92 -25.34 -8.85 3.50
CA ALA A 92 -25.37 -9.53 4.81
C ALA A 92 -23.99 -10.01 5.29
N GLU A 93 -23.11 -10.42 4.37
CA GLU A 93 -21.74 -10.82 4.69
C GLU A 93 -20.70 -9.72 4.45
N ALA A 94 -21.13 -8.53 4.00
CA ALA A 94 -20.23 -7.44 3.64
C ALA A 94 -19.61 -6.81 4.89
N LYS A 95 -18.29 -6.93 5.00
CA LYS A 95 -17.51 -6.47 6.16
C LYS A 95 -16.30 -5.66 5.73
N ALA A 96 -16.08 -4.55 6.43
CA ALA A 96 -14.87 -3.75 6.37
C ALA A 96 -14.06 -3.95 7.65
N GLN A 97 -12.76 -4.22 7.51
CA GLN A 97 -11.80 -4.25 8.61
C GLN A 97 -10.75 -3.18 8.41
N ARG A 98 -10.47 -2.38 9.44
CA ARG A 98 -9.37 -1.42 9.39
C ARG A 98 -8.02 -2.13 9.54
N ILE A 99 -7.03 -1.76 8.73
CA ILE A 99 -5.64 -2.19 8.95
C ILE A 99 -5.04 -1.43 10.13
N GLN A 100 -4.49 -2.15 11.10
CA GLN A 100 -3.73 -1.55 12.19
C GLN A 100 -2.27 -1.37 11.77
N TRP A 101 -1.74 -0.17 12.00
CA TRP A 101 -0.39 0.22 11.62
C TRP A 101 0.56 0.19 12.81
N SER A 102 1.84 -0.12 12.54
CA SER A 102 2.92 0.00 13.52
C SER A 102 3.24 1.46 13.84
N ASN A 103 4.16 1.69 14.77
CA ASN A 103 4.79 3.01 14.90
C ASN A 103 5.68 3.30 13.69
N ASN A 104 5.97 4.59 13.46
CA ASN A 104 6.84 5.03 12.37
C ASN A 104 8.20 4.33 12.42
N PHE A 105 8.62 3.76 11.31
CA PHE A 105 9.90 3.09 11.19
C PHE A 105 11.02 4.09 10.88
N CYS A 106 11.55 4.73 11.92
CA CYS A 106 12.54 5.79 11.79
C CYS A 106 13.96 5.33 11.41
N ALA A 107 14.26 4.03 11.46
CA ALA A 107 15.60 3.51 11.21
C ALA A 107 15.93 3.33 9.71
N VAL A 108 14.97 3.62 8.82
CA VAL A 108 15.10 3.46 7.37
C VAL A 108 16.07 4.48 6.79
N LYS A 109 17.07 3.98 6.06
CA LYS A 109 18.09 4.76 5.36
C LYS A 109 17.73 4.93 3.89
N SER A 110 17.20 3.89 3.25
CA SER A 110 16.74 3.94 1.87
C SER A 110 15.45 3.15 1.66
N PHE A 111 14.68 3.61 0.70
CA PHE A 111 13.52 2.93 0.14
C PHE A 111 13.66 2.94 -1.37
N SER A 112 13.59 1.77 -2.00
CA SER A 112 13.59 1.63 -3.45
C SER A 112 12.42 0.75 -3.87
N LYS A 113 11.61 1.22 -4.82
CA LYS A 113 10.60 0.40 -5.51
C LYS A 113 11.12 0.10 -6.90
N ASP A 114 11.23 -1.18 -7.25
CA ASP A 114 11.45 -1.60 -8.62
C ASP A 114 10.14 -1.41 -9.40
N GLY A 115 10.23 -0.90 -10.63
CA GLY A 115 9.05 -0.66 -11.48
C GLY A 115 8.29 -1.96 -11.77
N SER A 116 6.98 -1.83 -12.03
CA SER A 116 6.17 -2.95 -12.48
C SER A 116 6.56 -3.36 -13.90
N THR A 117 6.56 -4.67 -14.17
CA THR A 117 6.75 -5.22 -15.51
C THR A 117 5.46 -5.87 -15.96
N THR A 118 5.00 -5.51 -17.15
CA THR A 118 3.86 -6.16 -17.81
C THR A 118 4.41 -7.10 -18.86
N GLU A 119 3.99 -8.36 -18.82
CA GLU A 119 4.32 -9.30 -19.90
C GLU A 119 3.68 -8.82 -21.21
N GLN A 120 4.39 -8.98 -22.33
CA GLN A 120 3.86 -8.66 -23.65
C GLN A 120 3.64 -9.97 -24.40
N ILE A 121 2.38 -10.29 -24.67
CA ILE A 121 1.97 -11.47 -25.44
C ILE A 121 1.95 -11.07 -26.90
N ASP A 122 2.80 -11.70 -27.71
CA ASP A 122 2.81 -11.48 -29.16
C ASP A 122 1.58 -12.16 -29.78
N VAL A 123 0.67 -11.36 -30.33
CA VAL A 123 -0.56 -11.81 -31.01
C VAL A 123 -0.50 -11.56 -32.51
N THR A 124 0.69 -11.34 -33.05
CA THR A 124 0.88 -11.03 -34.46
C THR A 124 0.24 -12.10 -35.34
N THR A 125 -0.70 -11.69 -36.19
CA THR A 125 -1.39 -12.57 -37.13
C THR A 125 -0.77 -12.48 -38.52
N ILE A 126 -1.12 -13.41 -39.41
CA ILE A 126 -0.64 -13.41 -40.81
C ILE A 126 -1.07 -12.18 -41.61
N CYS A 127 -2.09 -11.45 -41.14
CA CYS A 127 -2.60 -10.23 -41.76
C CYS A 127 -2.10 -8.96 -41.05
N SER A 128 -1.28 -9.08 -40.00
CA SER A 128 -0.77 -7.93 -39.26
C SER A 128 0.40 -7.30 -40.03
N ASP A 129 0.36 -5.98 -40.26
CA ASP A 129 1.40 -5.21 -40.96
C ASP A 129 2.68 -4.99 -40.13
N GLY A 130 2.68 -5.45 -38.88
CA GLY A 130 3.80 -5.35 -37.94
C GLY A 130 3.56 -6.22 -36.71
N LYS A 131 4.50 -6.19 -35.75
CA LYS A 131 4.34 -6.92 -34.51
C LYS A 131 3.24 -6.29 -33.64
N GLU A 132 2.28 -7.10 -33.25
CA GLU A 132 1.18 -6.72 -32.37
C GLU A 132 1.34 -7.42 -31.02
N TYR A 133 1.25 -6.66 -29.94
CA TYR A 133 1.42 -7.16 -28.58
C TYR A 133 0.18 -6.85 -27.75
N GLU A 134 -0.31 -7.84 -27.02
CA GLU A 134 -1.29 -7.69 -25.95
C GLU A 134 -0.59 -7.64 -24.59
N SER A 135 -1.19 -6.92 -23.64
CA SER A 135 -0.69 -6.86 -22.27
C SER A 135 -1.10 -8.12 -21.50
N GLY A 136 -0.12 -8.92 -21.10
CA GLY A 136 -0.30 -10.10 -20.25
C GLY A 136 -0.30 -9.74 -18.76
N ASP A 137 0.10 -10.72 -17.93
CA ASP A 137 0.11 -10.55 -16.48
C ASP A 137 1.08 -9.43 -16.06
N THR A 138 0.65 -8.66 -15.05
CA THR A 138 1.47 -7.57 -14.48
C THR A 138 2.11 -8.02 -13.18
N GLU A 139 3.44 -8.02 -13.16
CA GLU A 139 4.22 -8.17 -11.95
C GLU A 139 4.51 -6.78 -11.36
N TYR A 140 4.02 -6.53 -10.15
CA TYR A 140 4.06 -5.20 -9.53
C TYR A 140 5.44 -4.79 -8.99
N GLY A 141 6.44 -5.65 -9.11
CA GLY A 141 7.82 -5.40 -8.70
C GLY A 141 8.10 -5.70 -7.21
N SER A 142 9.24 -5.20 -6.74
CA SER A 142 9.73 -5.42 -5.37
C SER A 142 10.08 -4.09 -4.68
N ILE A 143 9.94 -4.05 -3.37
CA ILE A 143 10.38 -2.94 -2.52
C ILE A 143 11.60 -3.40 -1.73
N LYS A 144 12.71 -2.67 -1.86
CA LYS A 144 13.92 -2.88 -1.09
C LYS A 144 14.05 -1.78 -0.05
N LEU A 145 14.17 -2.18 1.22
CA LEU A 145 14.41 -1.30 2.35
C LEU A 145 15.80 -1.57 2.90
N THR A 146 16.54 -0.51 3.23
CA THR A 146 17.74 -0.62 4.07
C THR A 146 17.59 0.22 5.33
N PHE A 147 18.05 -0.29 6.47
CA PHE A 147 17.91 0.34 7.77
C PHE A 147 19.02 -0.08 8.74
N PHE A 148 19.24 0.73 9.77
CA PHE A 148 20.13 0.34 10.87
C PHE A 148 19.50 -0.73 11.75
N LEU A 149 20.26 -1.78 12.07
CA LEU A 149 19.77 -2.87 12.90
C LEU A 149 19.62 -2.43 14.36
N GLN A 150 18.40 -2.52 14.88
CA GLN A 150 18.06 -2.18 16.25
C GLN A 150 16.88 -3.03 16.76
N TYR A 151 17.11 -4.32 17.00
CA TYR A 151 16.05 -5.25 17.43
C TYR A 151 15.42 -4.94 18.78
N SER A 152 16.15 -4.30 19.70
CA SER A 152 15.65 -4.01 21.05
C SER A 152 14.62 -2.87 21.03
N SER A 153 14.94 -1.76 20.36
CA SER A 153 14.08 -0.57 20.30
C SER A 153 13.02 -0.64 19.20
N SER A 154 13.29 -1.33 18.08
CA SER A 154 12.38 -1.35 16.94
C SER A 154 11.42 -2.54 16.97
N ALA A 155 10.16 -2.28 17.33
CA ALA A 155 9.08 -3.26 17.18
C ALA A 155 8.85 -3.66 15.71
N VAL A 156 9.09 -2.73 14.76
CA VAL A 156 8.90 -2.97 13.32
C VAL A 156 9.88 -4.02 12.79
N GLN A 157 11.15 -4.00 13.23
CA GLN A 157 12.12 -5.02 12.82
C GLN A 157 11.74 -6.42 13.30
N ARG A 158 11.17 -6.52 14.51
CA ARG A 158 10.66 -7.80 15.04
C ARG A 158 9.42 -8.27 14.26
N LEU A 159 8.55 -7.34 13.85
CA LEU A 159 7.40 -7.64 13.00
C LEU A 159 7.83 -8.14 11.62
N LEU A 160 8.79 -7.48 10.97
CA LEU A 160 9.34 -7.94 9.68
C LEU A 160 9.90 -9.35 9.80
N ARG A 161 10.66 -9.64 10.87
CA ARG A 161 11.13 -11.01 11.12
C ARG A 161 10.00 -12.01 11.39
N LYS A 162 8.91 -11.58 12.01
CA LYS A 162 7.72 -12.44 12.19
C LYS A 162 7.08 -12.75 10.84
N TYR A 163 6.92 -11.76 9.97
CA TYR A 163 6.39 -11.94 8.62
C TYR A 163 7.29 -12.81 7.73
N GLU A 164 8.60 -12.72 7.91
CA GLU A 164 9.56 -13.61 7.24
C GLU A 164 9.29 -15.08 7.60
N ASN A 165 9.09 -15.36 8.88
CA ASN A 165 8.84 -16.70 9.37
C ASN A 165 7.43 -17.21 9.04
N SER A 166 6.41 -16.35 9.10
CA SER A 166 5.03 -16.74 8.82
C SER A 166 4.73 -16.83 7.32
N LYS A 167 5.55 -16.19 6.47
CA LYS A 167 5.36 -16.06 5.02
C LYS A 167 4.02 -15.41 4.65
N GLU A 168 3.44 -14.67 5.58
CA GLU A 168 2.17 -13.99 5.38
C GLU A 168 2.36 -12.72 4.55
N LYS A 169 1.29 -12.36 3.82
CA LYS A 169 1.23 -11.08 3.13
C LYS A 169 0.80 -9.99 4.10
N PHE A 170 1.40 -8.82 4.00
CA PHE A 170 1.14 -7.67 4.85
C PHE A 170 1.12 -6.37 4.04
N ALA A 171 0.47 -5.35 4.59
CA ALA A 171 0.43 -4.02 4.01
C ALA A 171 1.56 -3.12 4.56
N VAL A 172 2.04 -2.22 3.72
CA VAL A 172 3.03 -1.18 4.06
C VAL A 172 2.48 0.17 3.62
N LYS A 173 2.53 1.16 4.51
CA LYS A 173 2.09 2.52 4.23
C LYS A 173 3.28 3.46 4.31
N MET A 174 3.48 4.25 3.27
CA MET A 174 4.43 5.35 3.24
C MET A 174 3.67 6.67 3.19
N VAL A 175 3.91 7.56 4.16
CA VAL A 175 3.39 8.92 4.15
C VAL A 175 4.48 9.85 3.69
N LEU A 176 4.27 10.49 2.54
CA LEU A 176 5.20 11.43 1.95
C LEU A 176 5.20 12.75 2.72
N THR A 177 6.32 13.46 2.65
CA THR A 177 6.42 14.81 3.21
C THR A 177 5.71 15.81 2.30
N ARG A 178 5.43 17.01 2.84
CA ARG A 178 4.78 18.13 2.10
C ARG A 178 3.36 17.87 1.62
N ASP A 179 2.63 17.00 2.32
CA ASP A 179 1.23 16.68 2.01
C ASP A 179 1.00 16.14 0.59
N GLU A 180 2.05 15.54 0.01
CA GLU A 180 2.04 14.86 -1.31
C GLU A 180 1.30 13.51 -1.28
N GLY A 181 0.69 13.17 -0.14
CA GLY A 181 -0.14 11.99 0.04
C GLY A 181 0.54 10.79 0.69
N ALA A 182 -0.19 9.67 0.67
CA ALA A 182 0.23 8.40 1.23
C ALA A 182 0.19 7.31 0.15
N MET A 183 1.28 6.57 0.04
CA MET A 183 1.38 5.37 -0.81
C MET A 183 1.12 4.12 0.02
N PHE A 184 0.32 3.22 -0.52
CA PHE A 184 -0.03 1.94 0.12
C PHE A 184 0.44 0.79 -0.75
N TYR A 185 1.17 -0.13 -0.13
CA TYR A 185 1.73 -1.31 -0.76
C TYR A 185 1.21 -2.56 -0.06
N PHE A 186 1.13 -3.65 -0.81
CA PHE A 186 0.74 -4.95 -0.28
C PHE A 186 1.62 -6.04 -0.87
N GLY A 187 2.21 -6.87 -0.01
CA GLY A 187 3.19 -7.86 -0.47
C GLY A 187 3.60 -8.84 0.63
N SER A 188 4.57 -9.69 0.30
CA SER A 188 5.21 -10.61 1.24
C SER A 188 6.72 -10.43 1.20
N ILE A 189 7.42 -10.91 2.23
CA ILE A 189 8.88 -10.89 2.23
C ILE A 189 9.40 -11.81 1.14
N GLU A 190 10.23 -11.28 0.26
CA GLU A 190 10.92 -12.01 -0.80
C GLU A 190 12.31 -12.44 -0.32
N THR A 191 13.08 -11.47 0.17
CA THR A 191 14.39 -11.67 0.76
C THR A 191 14.33 -11.24 2.21
N GLY A 192 14.58 -12.18 3.11
CA GLY A 192 14.63 -11.98 4.55
C GLY A 192 15.66 -10.94 4.99
N MET A 193 15.67 -10.65 6.29
CA MET A 193 16.57 -9.64 6.83
C MET A 193 18.04 -10.05 6.67
N ASN A 194 18.83 -9.36 5.84
CA ASN A 194 20.29 -9.50 5.82
C ASN A 194 20.91 -8.64 6.93
N ILE A 195 22.08 -9.04 7.45
CA ILE A 195 22.81 -8.28 8.47
C ILE A 195 24.24 -8.11 7.98
N GLU A 196 24.68 -6.86 7.88
CA GLU A 196 26.02 -6.49 7.47
C GLU A 196 26.64 -5.56 8.51
N GLY A 197 27.91 -5.76 8.82
CA GLY A 197 28.62 -4.96 9.82
C GLY A 197 30.12 -5.02 9.61
N SER A 198 30.80 -3.93 9.91
CA SER A 198 32.26 -3.82 9.86
C SER A 198 32.75 -3.06 11.10
N VAL A 199 33.97 -3.35 11.53
CA VAL A 199 34.57 -2.67 12.70
C VAL A 199 34.65 -1.17 12.40
N GLY A 200 34.06 -0.34 13.28
CA GLY A 200 33.99 1.12 13.10
C GLY A 200 32.75 1.62 12.33
N GLN A 201 31.84 0.73 11.92
CA GLN A 201 30.56 1.09 11.29
C GLN A 201 29.38 0.58 12.14
N MET A 202 28.21 1.18 11.95
CA MET A 202 26.96 0.66 12.55
C MET A 202 26.48 -0.57 11.76
N MET A 203 25.78 -1.50 12.42
CA MET A 203 25.19 -2.66 11.74
C MET A 203 24.04 -2.21 10.84
N ASP A 204 24.14 -2.54 9.57
CA ASP A 204 23.13 -2.31 8.56
C ASP A 204 22.36 -3.61 8.28
N SER A 205 21.11 -3.44 7.88
CA SER A 205 20.23 -4.53 7.51
C SER A 205 19.31 -4.10 6.38
N GLY A 206 18.91 -5.05 5.56
CA GLY A 206 17.97 -4.81 4.46
C GLY A 206 16.93 -5.91 4.38
N VAL A 207 15.83 -5.62 3.70
CA VAL A 207 14.76 -6.57 3.41
C VAL A 207 14.17 -6.25 2.04
N SER A 208 13.78 -7.28 1.28
CA SER A 208 13.04 -7.14 0.03
C SER A 208 11.61 -7.65 0.21
N ILE A 209 10.63 -6.89 -0.26
CA ILE A 209 9.20 -7.20 -0.20
C ILE A 209 8.69 -7.30 -1.64
N LYS A 210 8.17 -8.47 -2.03
CA LYS A 210 7.56 -8.67 -3.34
C LYS A 210 6.10 -8.25 -3.30
N LEU A 211 5.71 -7.36 -4.21
CA LEU A 211 4.36 -6.82 -4.27
C LEU A 211 3.39 -7.87 -4.83
N SER A 212 2.25 -8.01 -4.19
CA SER A 212 1.21 -9.01 -4.49
C SER A 212 -0.08 -8.37 -5.02
N GLY A 213 -0.01 -7.13 -5.48
CA GLY A 213 -1.14 -6.38 -6.01
C GLY A 213 -0.75 -4.94 -6.32
N ARG A 214 -1.72 -4.20 -6.88
CA ARG A 214 -1.57 -2.79 -7.23
C ARG A 214 -1.26 -1.95 -5.99
N ASP A 215 -0.32 -1.02 -6.14
CA ASP A 215 -0.12 0.04 -5.16
C ASP A 215 -1.11 1.19 -5.39
N TYR A 216 -1.50 1.84 -4.31
CA TYR A 216 -2.43 2.96 -4.34
C TYR A 216 -1.77 4.23 -3.83
N LEU A 217 -1.98 5.33 -4.54
CA LEU A 217 -1.59 6.67 -4.13
C LEU A 217 -2.82 7.46 -3.67
N ASN A 218 -2.94 7.66 -2.36
CA ASN A 218 -3.94 8.54 -1.79
C ASN A 218 -3.36 9.96 -1.65
N VAL A 219 -3.67 10.84 -2.60
CA VAL A 219 -3.35 12.26 -2.49
C VAL A 219 -4.51 12.94 -1.77
N PRO A 220 -4.28 13.72 -0.71
CA PRO A 220 -5.34 14.55 -0.15
C PRO A 220 -5.84 15.48 -1.25
N LEU A 221 -7.13 15.38 -1.59
CA LEU A 221 -7.79 16.30 -2.51
C LEU A 221 -7.41 17.72 -2.10
N ALA A 222 -6.69 18.42 -2.98
CA ALA A 222 -6.36 19.81 -2.75
C ALA A 222 -7.69 20.52 -2.46
N SER A 223 -7.83 21.08 -1.27
CA SER A 223 -8.93 22.00 -0.98
C SER A 223 -8.85 23.12 -2.00
N VAL A 224 -9.73 23.07 -3.00
CA VAL A 224 -9.97 24.19 -3.91
C VAL A 224 -10.52 25.35 -3.11
#